data_AF-A0A4P7R187-F1
#
_entry.id   AF-A0A4P7R187-F1
#
_cell.length_a   1.000
_cell.length_b   1.000
_cell.length_c   1.000
_cell.angle_alpha   90.00
_cell.angle_beta   90.00
_cell.angle_gamma   90.00
#
_symmetry.space_group_name_H-M   'P 1'
#
loop_
_entity.id
_entity.type
_entity.pdbx_description
1 polymer ?
#
loop_
_entity_poly.entity_id
_entity_poly.type
_entity_poly.pdbx_seq_one_letter_code
_entity_poly.pdbx_strand_id
1 'polypeptide(L)'
;MLAIEADGTARYLEVVDWSGGTGTKPDVGYVGTTGITTKAKAPNLNAAKRVAFFSGISIANGITNIAFTGFTSPPTVAVVSATPAVLLGAVKSELVAGSVTKDGCQVKVTTASLAGIVSALVGATVTVLTIEA
;
A
#
# COMPACT_ATOMS: atom_id res chain seq x y z
N MET A 1 -30.01 -13.00 -3.05
CA MET A 1 -29.35 -13.79 -2.00
C MET A 1 -27.85 -13.76 -2.23
N LEU A 2 -27.11 -13.50 -1.16
CA LEU A 2 -25.65 -13.35 -1.16
C LEU A 2 -25.06 -14.44 -0.27
N ALA A 3 -24.00 -15.08 -0.72
CA ALA A 3 -23.32 -16.17 -0.02
C ALA A 3 -21.81 -15.94 -0.01
N ILE A 4 -21.13 -16.57 0.96
CA ILE A 4 -19.68 -16.72 0.95
C ILE A 4 -19.38 -18.14 0.50
N GLU A 5 -18.76 -18.29 -0.66
CA GLU A 5 -18.28 -19.58 -1.13
C GLU A 5 -16.87 -19.84 -0.59
N ALA A 6 -16.64 -21.08 -0.15
CA ALA A 6 -15.34 -21.56 0.27
C ALA A 6 -14.75 -22.49 -0.79
N ASP A 7 -13.57 -22.14 -1.31
CA ASP A 7 -12.79 -22.96 -2.24
C ASP A 7 -11.40 -23.19 -1.63
N GLY A 8 -11.26 -24.32 -0.92
CA GLY A 8 -10.09 -24.55 -0.06
C GLY A 8 -9.92 -23.44 0.98
N THR A 9 -8.79 -22.74 0.94
CA THR A 9 -8.49 -21.58 1.80
C THR A 9 -9.09 -20.27 1.29
N ALA A 10 -9.48 -20.21 0.02
CA ALA A 10 -10.05 -19.02 -0.59
C ALA A 10 -11.51 -18.81 -0.17
N ARG A 11 -11.91 -17.55 -0.09
CA ARG A 11 -13.28 -17.14 0.21
C ARG A 11 -13.73 -16.13 -0.84
N TYR A 12 -14.88 -16.36 -1.44
CA TYR A 12 -15.44 -15.50 -2.49
C TYR A 12 -16.84 -15.04 -2.13
N LEU A 13 -17.19 -13.82 -2.52
CA LEU A 13 -18.56 -13.31 -2.38
C LEU A 13 -19.36 -13.68 -3.64
N GLU A 14 -20.40 -14.47 -3.47
CA GLU A 14 -21.21 -15.00 -4.57
C GLU A 14 -22.66 -14.51 -4.46
N VAL A 15 -23.16 -13.96 -5.57
CA VAL A 15 -24.58 -13.69 -5.78
C VAL A 15 -25.21 -14.95 -6.38
N VAL A 16 -25.92 -15.70 -5.54
CA VAL A 16 -26.53 -16.98 -5.92
C VAL A 16 -27.93 -16.83 -6.49
N ASP A 17 -28.63 -15.76 -6.11
CA ASP A 17 -30.01 -15.53 -6.54
C ASP A 17 -30.42 -14.06 -6.39
N TRP A 18 -31.54 -13.68 -6.99
CA TRP A 18 -32.23 -12.42 -6.79
C TRP A 18 -33.72 -12.72 -6.54
N SER A 19 -34.26 -12.15 -5.47
CA SER A 19 -35.67 -12.27 -5.12
C SER A 19 -36.30 -10.88 -5.05
N GLY A 20 -37.43 -10.70 -5.73
CA GLY A 20 -38.15 -9.42 -5.79
C GLY A 20 -37.71 -8.49 -6.93
N GLY A 21 -38.32 -7.30 -6.98
CA GLY A 21 -38.12 -6.32 -8.05
C GLY A 21 -39.08 -6.50 -9.24
N THR A 22 -39.06 -5.53 -10.16
CA THR A 22 -39.76 -5.59 -11.45
C THR A 22 -38.72 -5.63 -12.59
N GLY A 23 -39.04 -6.35 -13.67
CA GLY A 23 -38.15 -6.51 -14.83
C GLY A 23 -37.36 -7.82 -14.85
N THR A 24 -36.40 -7.92 -15.76
CA THR A 24 -35.56 -9.12 -15.91
C THR A 24 -34.62 -9.24 -14.72
N LYS A 25 -34.55 -10.45 -14.17
CA LYS A 25 -33.63 -10.81 -13.10
C LYS A 25 -32.17 -10.53 -13.51
N PRO A 26 -31.35 -9.87 -12.68
CA PRO A 26 -29.94 -9.66 -12.99
C PRO A 26 -29.15 -10.96 -13.01
N ASP A 27 -27.93 -10.89 -13.56
CA ASP A 27 -27.00 -12.01 -13.58
C ASP A 27 -26.57 -12.44 -12.18
N VAL A 28 -26.23 -13.72 -12.06
CA VAL A 28 -25.67 -14.38 -10.87
C VAL A 28 -24.20 -14.72 -11.11
N GLY A 29 -23.43 -14.85 -10.05
CA GLY A 29 -21.99 -15.09 -10.12
C GLY A 29 -21.23 -14.42 -8.99
N TYR A 30 -19.95 -14.13 -9.20
CA TYR A 30 -19.08 -13.64 -8.13
C TYR A 30 -18.95 -12.12 -8.17
N VAL A 31 -18.86 -11.49 -7.00
CA VAL A 31 -18.68 -10.04 -6.91
C VAL A 31 -17.22 -9.70 -7.23
N GLY A 32 -16.99 -9.07 -8.38
CA GLY A 32 -15.71 -8.52 -8.81
C GLY A 32 -15.65 -6.99 -8.68
N THR A 33 -14.49 -6.42 -9.01
CA THR A 33 -14.25 -4.96 -8.89
C THR A 33 -15.09 -4.11 -9.84
N THR A 34 -15.57 -4.68 -10.96
CA THR A 34 -16.39 -3.99 -11.96
C THR A 34 -17.84 -4.50 -12.02
N GLY A 35 -18.26 -5.33 -11.06
CA GLY A 35 -19.58 -5.96 -11.03
C GLY A 35 -19.51 -7.50 -10.96
N ILE A 36 -20.58 -8.16 -11.37
CA ILE A 36 -20.68 -9.63 -11.34
C ILE A 36 -19.74 -10.24 -12.38
N THR A 37 -18.97 -11.25 -11.97
CA THR A 37 -17.90 -11.87 -12.76
C THR A 37 -17.78 -13.36 -12.49
N THR A 38 -16.83 -14.01 -13.15
CA THR A 38 -16.52 -15.44 -12.93
C THR A 38 -15.60 -15.62 -11.71
N LYS A 39 -15.63 -16.80 -11.09
CA LYS A 39 -14.79 -17.12 -9.92
C LYS A 39 -13.32 -16.75 -10.12
N ALA A 40 -12.77 -17.06 -11.30
CA ALA A 40 -11.37 -16.83 -11.63
C ALA A 40 -10.95 -15.34 -11.59
N LYS A 41 -11.91 -14.40 -11.70
CA LYS A 41 -11.67 -12.96 -11.65
C LYS A 41 -12.18 -12.32 -10.35
N ALA A 42 -12.79 -13.11 -9.46
CA ALA A 42 -13.29 -12.63 -8.20
C ALA A 42 -12.15 -12.48 -7.18
N PRO A 43 -12.19 -11.46 -6.31
CA PRO A 43 -11.21 -11.30 -5.24
C PRO A 43 -11.37 -12.42 -4.21
N ASN A 44 -10.25 -13.04 -3.84
CA ASN A 44 -10.21 -13.91 -2.67
C ASN A 44 -10.19 -13.04 -1.40
N LEU A 45 -11.28 -13.04 -0.65
CA LEU A 45 -11.48 -12.28 0.58
C LEU A 45 -10.54 -12.73 1.71
N ASN A 46 -9.99 -13.94 1.62
CA ASN A 46 -9.07 -14.51 2.59
C ASN A 46 -7.63 -14.56 2.08
N ALA A 47 -7.31 -13.81 1.01
CA ALA A 47 -5.93 -13.68 0.56
C ALA A 47 -5.09 -13.02 1.65
N ALA A 48 -3.99 -13.67 2.04
CA ALA A 48 -3.05 -13.09 2.99
C ALA A 48 -2.41 -11.84 2.36
N LYS A 49 -2.66 -10.67 2.96
CA LYS A 49 -2.03 -9.42 2.53
C LYS A 49 -0.58 -9.38 3.01
N ARG A 50 0.34 -9.03 2.12
CA ARG A 50 1.73 -8.77 2.49
C ARG A 50 1.82 -7.50 3.34
N VAL A 51 2.52 -7.61 4.47
CA VAL A 51 2.90 -6.50 5.33
C VAL A 51 4.39 -6.58 5.58
N ALA A 52 5.13 -5.54 5.25
CA ALA A 52 6.59 -5.54 5.36
C ALA A 52 7.15 -4.16 5.71
N PHE A 53 8.27 -4.17 6.43
CA PHE A 53 9.08 -2.98 6.66
C PHE A 53 10.22 -2.92 5.66
N PHE A 54 10.43 -1.75 5.09
CA PHE A 54 11.57 -1.45 4.24
C PHE A 54 12.28 -0.21 4.76
N SER A 55 13.60 -0.19 4.63
CA SER A 55 14.40 0.94 5.06
C SER A 55 15.34 1.40 3.96
N GLY A 56 15.65 2.70 3.96
CA GLY A 56 16.65 3.29 3.11
C GLY A 56 17.42 4.38 3.82
N ILE A 57 18.47 4.86 3.17
CA ILE A 57 19.32 5.95 3.66
C ILE A 57 19.05 7.19 2.81
N SER A 58 18.85 8.33 3.46
CA SER A 58 18.64 9.59 2.77
C SER A 58 19.92 10.12 2.12
N ILE A 59 19.77 10.71 0.94
CA ILE A 59 20.85 11.36 0.18
C ILE A 59 20.87 12.88 0.41
N ALA A 60 21.78 13.58 -0.28
CA ALA A 60 21.77 15.04 -0.35
C ALA A 60 20.37 15.52 -0.79
N ASN A 61 19.77 16.44 -0.03
CA ASN A 61 18.37 16.91 -0.09
C ASN A 61 17.35 16.13 0.76
N GLY A 62 17.80 15.16 1.57
CA GLY A 62 16.94 14.43 2.52
C GLY A 62 15.97 13.45 1.84
N ILE A 63 16.16 13.15 0.56
CA ILE A 63 15.35 12.16 -0.16
C ILE A 63 15.89 10.77 0.13
N THR A 64 15.00 9.83 0.44
CA THR A 64 15.31 8.41 0.56
C THR A 64 14.54 7.66 -0.51
N ASN A 65 15.26 6.93 -1.36
CA ASN A 65 14.65 5.96 -2.27
C ASN A 65 14.59 4.62 -1.57
N ILE A 66 13.39 4.06 -1.41
CA ILE A 66 13.16 2.77 -0.75
C ILE A 66 12.62 1.80 -1.79
N ALA A 67 13.35 0.71 -2.02
CA ALA A 67 12.95 -0.33 -2.95
C ALA A 67 12.07 -1.38 -2.27
N PHE A 68 11.04 -1.83 -2.97
CA PHE A 68 10.18 -2.93 -2.56
C PHE A 68 10.45 -4.16 -3.43
N THR A 69 10.06 -5.33 -2.95
CA THR A 69 10.04 -6.55 -3.76
C THR A 69 8.74 -7.31 -3.52
N GLY A 70 8.22 -7.95 -4.57
CA GLY A 70 7.10 -8.87 -4.47
C GLY A 70 5.70 -8.24 -4.52
N PHE A 71 5.54 -6.94 -4.78
CA PHE A 71 4.22 -6.34 -5.02
C PHE A 71 3.87 -6.34 -6.52
N THR A 72 2.63 -6.67 -6.84
CA THR A 72 2.09 -6.65 -8.21
C THR A 72 1.43 -5.31 -8.55
N SER A 73 0.96 -4.59 -7.52
CA SER A 73 0.38 -3.25 -7.58
C SER A 73 1.02 -2.36 -6.52
N PRO A 74 1.01 -1.02 -6.66
CA PRO A 74 1.51 -0.11 -5.64
C PRO A 74 0.85 -0.40 -4.27
N PRO A 75 1.64 -0.69 -3.22
CA PRO A 75 1.10 -0.92 -1.87
C PRO A 75 0.68 0.40 -1.21
N THR A 76 -0.09 0.30 -0.13
CA THR A 76 -0.25 1.42 0.81
C THR A 76 1.05 1.57 1.62
N VAL A 77 1.55 2.80 1.75
CA VAL A 77 2.82 3.09 2.43
C VAL A 77 2.59 4.08 3.57
N ALA A 78 3.10 3.76 4.76
CA ALA A 78 3.17 4.66 5.89
C ALA A 78 4.64 4.87 6.31
N VAL A 79 5.03 6.13 6.50
CA VAL A 79 6.36 6.45 7.05
C VAL A 79 6.34 6.19 8.55
N VAL A 80 7.21 5.30 9.02
CA VAL A 80 7.25 4.85 10.42
C VAL A 80 8.23 5.68 11.22
N SER A 81 9.41 5.92 10.64
CA SER A 81 10.46 6.68 11.30
C SER A 81 11.44 7.28 10.30
N ALA A 82 12.10 8.36 10.73
CA ALA A 82 13.32 8.87 10.14
C ALA A 82 14.29 9.21 11.28
N THR A 83 15.40 8.50 11.34
CA THR A 83 16.43 8.68 12.37
C THR A 83 17.66 9.31 11.73
N PRO A 84 17.97 10.59 12.04
CA PRO A 84 19.14 11.26 11.49
C PRO A 84 20.46 10.61 11.91
N ALA A 85 21.48 10.71 11.05
CA ALA A 85 22.83 10.21 11.34
C ALA A 85 23.61 11.07 12.35
N VAL A 86 23.17 12.32 12.55
CA VAL A 86 23.75 13.26 13.52
C VAL A 86 22.64 13.80 14.40
N LEU A 87 22.96 14.20 15.62
CA LEU A 87 21.98 14.79 16.52
C LEU A 87 21.42 16.07 15.88
N LEU A 88 20.16 15.98 15.45
CA LEU A 88 19.39 17.11 14.95
C LEU A 88 18.22 17.35 15.89
N GLY A 89 17.66 18.56 15.81
CA GLY A 89 16.34 18.83 16.37
C GLY A 89 15.26 18.00 15.69
N ALA A 90 14.00 18.35 15.94
CA ALA A 90 12.87 17.62 15.37
C ALA A 90 12.99 17.49 13.83
N VAL A 91 12.86 16.25 13.35
CA VAL A 91 12.78 15.92 11.93
C VAL A 91 11.36 15.55 11.54
N LYS A 92 10.99 15.92 10.34
CA LYS A 92 9.73 15.59 9.70
C LYS A 92 10.03 14.70 8.50
N SER A 93 9.34 13.58 8.37
CA SER A 93 9.50 12.67 7.24
C SER A 93 8.15 12.43 6.57
N GLU A 94 8.09 12.66 5.27
CA GLU A 94 6.85 12.57 4.49
C GLU A 94 7.08 11.83 3.19
N LEU A 95 6.08 11.07 2.78
CA LEU A 95 6.08 10.42 1.48
C LEU A 95 6.04 11.49 0.38
N VAL A 96 6.89 11.35 -0.64
CA VAL A 96 6.85 12.23 -1.80
C VAL A 96 5.60 11.88 -2.62
N ALA A 97 4.75 12.87 -2.87
CA ALA A 97 3.51 12.67 -3.60
C ALA A 97 3.77 12.05 -4.99
N GLY A 98 3.00 11.03 -5.34
CA GLY A 98 3.13 10.32 -6.61
C GLY A 98 4.35 9.38 -6.72
N SER A 99 5.16 9.25 -5.68
CA SER A 99 6.38 8.40 -5.75
C SER A 99 6.12 6.90 -5.53
N VAL A 100 4.95 6.52 -5.01
CA VAL A 100 4.66 5.12 -4.68
C VAL A 100 4.39 4.34 -5.96
N THR A 101 5.19 3.30 -6.15
CA THR A 101 5.04 2.31 -7.22
C THR A 101 5.05 0.92 -6.60
N LYS A 102 4.81 -0.12 -7.42
CA LYS A 102 4.97 -1.51 -6.99
C LYS A 102 6.42 -1.86 -6.58
N ASP A 103 7.39 -1.10 -7.07
CA ASP A 103 8.83 -1.39 -6.91
C ASP A 103 9.51 -0.50 -5.85
N GLY A 104 8.80 0.50 -5.30
CA GLY A 104 9.39 1.40 -4.32
C GLY A 104 8.63 2.69 -4.09
N CYS A 105 9.17 3.53 -3.22
CA CYS A 105 8.69 4.88 -2.97
C CYS A 105 9.84 5.84 -2.64
N GLN A 106 9.51 7.13 -2.54
CA GLN A 106 10.43 8.14 -2.05
C GLN A 106 9.88 8.78 -0.77
N VAL A 107 10.74 8.96 0.22
CA VAL A 107 10.43 9.70 1.46
C VAL A 107 11.35 10.90 1.57
N LYS A 108 10.79 12.08 1.84
CA LYS A 108 11.54 13.30 2.09
C LYS A 108 11.63 13.55 3.59
N VAL A 109 12.85 13.64 4.09
CA VAL A 109 13.17 14.07 5.45
C VAL A 109 13.51 15.56 5.41
N THR A 110 12.92 16.31 6.33
CA THR A 110 13.14 17.75 6.52
C THR A 110 13.33 18.05 8.00
N THR A 111 13.96 19.16 8.32
CA THR A 111 14.13 19.67 9.69
C THR A 111 13.46 21.03 9.81
N ALA A 112 13.04 21.39 11.02
CA ALA A 112 12.53 22.73 11.29
C ALA A 112 13.65 23.77 11.10
N SER A 113 13.60 24.48 9.97
CA SER A 113 14.35 25.69 9.63
C SER A 113 15.82 25.79 10.09
N LEU A 114 16.74 25.26 9.29
CA LEU A 114 17.97 25.99 8.97
C LEU A 114 18.36 25.64 7.53
N ALA A 115 18.02 26.56 6.61
CA ALA A 115 18.51 26.51 5.25
C ALA A 115 20.04 26.49 5.29
N GLY A 116 20.65 25.32 5.07
CA GLY A 116 22.11 25.16 5.09
C GLY A 116 22.63 23.82 5.59
N ILE A 117 21.87 23.09 6.43
CA ILE A 117 22.35 21.80 6.99
C ILE A 117 21.90 20.60 6.14
N VAL A 118 21.99 20.73 4.82
CA VAL A 118 21.66 19.64 3.88
C VAL A 118 22.55 18.41 4.13
N SER A 119 23.78 18.63 4.60
CA SER A 119 24.72 17.57 4.98
C SER A 119 24.24 16.71 6.15
N ALA A 120 23.51 17.27 7.12
CA ALA A 120 23.02 16.52 8.27
C ALA A 120 21.78 15.68 7.97
N LEU A 121 21.08 16.00 6.88
CA LEU A 121 19.99 15.16 6.36
C LEU A 121 20.51 13.98 5.54
N VAL A 122 21.79 13.96 5.17
CA VAL A 122 22.42 12.79 4.52
C VAL A 122 22.67 11.72 5.58
N GLY A 123 22.37 10.46 5.25
CA GLY A 123 22.63 9.35 6.16
C GLY A 123 21.49 9.04 7.13
N ALA A 124 20.38 9.78 7.11
CA ALA A 124 19.23 9.44 7.95
C ALA A 124 18.65 8.10 7.50
N THR A 125 18.43 7.21 8.46
CA THR A 125 17.76 5.93 8.22
C THR A 125 16.26 6.16 8.25
N VAL A 126 15.59 5.91 7.15
CA VAL A 126 14.14 6.05 7.03
C VAL A 126 13.52 4.67 6.88
N THR A 127 12.48 4.40 7.67
CA THR A 127 11.73 3.13 7.63
C THR A 127 10.28 3.40 7.24
N VAL A 128 9.76 2.58 6.34
CA VAL A 128 8.36 2.58 5.92
C VAL A 128 7.71 1.23 6.20
N LEU A 129 6.43 1.27 6.55
CA LEU A 129 5.53 0.14 6.56
C LEU A 129 4.80 0.10 5.22
N THR A 130 4.80 -1.06 4.60
CA THR A 130 4.07 -1.32 3.35
C THR A 130 2.99 -2.36 3.60
N ILE A 131 1.81 -2.15 3.02
CA ILE A 131 0.64 -3.03 3.12
C ILE A 131 0.09 -3.23 1.71
N GLU A 132 -0.06 -4.48 1.31
CA GLU A 132 -0.66 -4.83 0.02
C GLU A 132 -2.09 -4.26 -0.10
N ALA A 133 -2.33 -3.54 -1.20
CA ALA A 133 -3.60 -2.87 -1.48
C ALA A 133 -4.76 -3.86 -1.62
#